data_AF-A0A321LTM6-F1
#
_entry.id   AF-A0A321LTM6-F1
#
_cell.length_a   1.000
_cell.length_b   1.000
_cell.length_c   1.000
_cell.angle_alpha   90.00
_cell.angle_beta   90.00
_cell.angle_gamma   90.00
#
_symmetry.space_group_name_H-M   'P 1'
#
loop_
_entity.id
_entity.type
_entity.pdbx_description
1 polymer ?
#
loop_
_entity_poly.entity_id
_entity_poly.type
_entity_poly.pdbx_seq_one_letter_code
_entity_poly.pdbx_strand_id
1 'polypeptide(L)'
;MAAGAMNITGMITPVDLRTPVRRSVAGITPEFYFQKTIDNSRLVKVADPQRRREIRMFSAVMLAFFLMTMFYAWQHFRSIQYGYQIEAQRTERDRLVELNRTLKLEDASLRDPGRIDVLARHMGLESPHPGQVQRLDNDAQPGSPIVAQVSTVAVIPAQ
;
A
#
# COMPACT_ATOMS: atom_id res chain seq x y z
N MET A 1 22.11 34.87 -16.41
CA MET A 1 22.01 33.39 -16.28
C MET A 1 21.36 32.85 -17.54
N ALA A 2 22.17 32.49 -18.55
CA ALA A 2 21.67 31.93 -19.80
C ALA A 2 21.90 30.41 -19.78
N ALA A 3 20.81 29.65 -19.92
CA ALA A 3 20.81 28.19 -19.92
C ALA A 3 21.43 27.67 -21.22
N GLY A 4 22.41 26.77 -21.09
CA GLY A 4 23.07 26.11 -22.20
C GLY A 4 22.14 25.17 -22.95
N ALA A 5 22.01 25.39 -24.25
CA ALA A 5 21.38 24.44 -25.17
C ALA A 5 22.32 23.25 -25.38
N MET A 6 21.89 22.08 -24.90
CA MET A 6 22.59 20.80 -25.07
C MET A 6 22.38 20.31 -26.50
N ASN A 7 23.33 20.61 -27.39
CA ASN A 7 23.33 20.08 -28.76
C ASN A 7 23.84 18.64 -28.74
N ILE A 8 22.91 17.71 -28.95
CA ILE A 8 23.17 16.28 -29.14
C ILE A 8 24.04 16.12 -30.40
N THR A 9 25.35 16.03 -30.16
CA THR A 9 26.36 15.77 -31.17
C THR A 9 26.38 14.28 -31.44
N GLY A 10 25.61 13.85 -32.45
CA GLY A 10 25.81 12.53 -33.04
C GLY A 10 27.18 12.51 -33.69
N MET A 11 28.13 11.80 -33.08
CA MET A 11 29.42 11.50 -33.71
C MET A 11 29.17 10.60 -34.92
N ILE A 12 29.17 11.20 -36.11
CA ILE A 12 29.28 10.49 -37.37
C ILE A 12 30.78 10.33 -37.59
N THR A 13 31.32 9.14 -37.32
CA THR A 13 32.68 8.79 -37.69
C THR A 13 32.80 8.84 -39.22
N PRO A 14 33.76 9.58 -39.81
CA PRO A 14 34.01 9.45 -41.24
C PRO A 14 34.52 8.03 -41.49
N VAL A 15 33.76 7.26 -42.26
CA VAL A 15 34.22 5.99 -42.81
C VAL A 15 35.32 6.34 -43.83
N ASP A 16 36.58 6.10 -43.46
CA ASP A 16 37.71 6.21 -44.40
C ASP A 16 37.51 5.20 -45.53
N LEU A 17 37.12 5.71 -46.70
CA LEU A 17 37.11 4.92 -47.93
C LEU A 17 38.56 4.53 -48.25
N ARG A 18 38.95 3.31 -47.86
CA ARG A 18 40.18 2.66 -48.31
C ARG A 18 40.27 2.76 -49.83
N THR A 19 41.34 3.39 -50.31
CA THR A 19 41.72 3.43 -51.74
C THR A 19 41.79 2.00 -52.30
N PRO A 20 40.99 1.65 -53.33
CA PRO A 20 41.07 0.33 -53.93
C PRO A 20 42.38 0.18 -54.71
N VAL A 21 43.13 -0.87 -54.38
CA VAL A 21 44.35 -1.30 -55.08
C VAL A 21 43.98 -1.62 -56.54
N ARG A 22 44.52 -0.85 -57.49
CA ARG A 22 44.33 -1.07 -58.93
C ARG A 22 44.96 -2.39 -59.36
N ARG A 23 44.16 -3.44 -59.55
CA ARG A 23 44.51 -4.57 -60.41
C ARG A 23 43.78 -4.40 -61.74
N SER A 24 44.52 -4.01 -62.77
CA SER A 24 44.00 -3.92 -64.13
C SER A 24 43.84 -5.32 -64.71
N VAL A 25 42.61 -5.81 -64.80
CA VAL A 25 42.25 -6.97 -65.63
C VAL A 25 41.70 -6.43 -66.95
N ALA A 26 42.34 -6.80 -68.06
CA ALA A 26 41.96 -6.35 -69.40
C ALA A 26 40.64 -7.01 -69.82
N GLY A 27 39.68 -6.21 -70.27
CA GLY A 27 38.49 -6.68 -70.98
C GLY A 27 37.13 -6.47 -70.30
N ILE A 28 37.07 -5.84 -69.13
CA ILE A 28 35.81 -5.50 -68.46
C ILE A 28 35.62 -3.99 -68.53
N THR A 29 34.46 -3.57 -69.01
CA THR A 29 34.01 -2.18 -69.12
C THR A 29 34.46 -1.38 -67.90
N PRO A 30 35.19 -0.25 -68.05
CA PRO A 30 35.63 0.52 -66.90
C PRO A 30 34.41 0.99 -66.11
N GLU A 31 34.18 0.40 -64.94
CA GLU A 31 33.13 0.84 -64.04
C GLU A 31 33.51 2.22 -63.49
N PHE A 32 32.90 3.26 -64.07
CA PHE A 32 33.06 4.63 -63.61
C PHE A 32 32.21 4.83 -62.35
N TYR A 33 32.82 4.65 -61.19
CA TYR A 33 32.24 5.07 -59.92
C TYR A 33 32.30 6.60 -59.82
N PHE A 34 31.23 7.28 -60.22
CA PHE A 34 31.06 8.69 -59.95
C PHE A 34 30.88 8.87 -58.44
N GLN A 35 31.93 9.37 -57.77
CA GLN A 35 31.82 9.86 -56.40
C GLN A 35 30.92 11.10 -56.42
N LYS A 36 29.60 10.88 -56.31
CA LYS A 36 28.64 11.98 -56.16
C LYS A 36 28.83 12.54 -54.76
N THR A 37 29.62 13.60 -54.65
CA THR A 37 29.75 14.38 -53.43
C THR A 37 28.41 15.05 -53.15
N ILE A 38 27.60 14.44 -52.27
CA ILE A 38 26.32 15.01 -51.86
C ILE A 38 26.62 16.21 -50.96
N ASP A 39 26.63 17.40 -51.54
CA ASP A 39 26.74 18.65 -50.78
C ASP A 39 25.39 18.97 -50.13
N ASN A 40 25.30 18.69 -48.83
CA ASN A 40 24.12 18.98 -48.01
C ASN A 40 24.15 20.39 -47.41
N SER A 41 25.09 21.26 -47.79
CA SER A 41 25.24 22.62 -47.24
C SER A 41 23.99 23.49 -47.42
N ARG A 42 23.15 23.19 -48.41
CA ARG A 42 21.91 23.92 -48.73
C ARG A 42 20.63 23.23 -48.26
N LEU A 43 20.73 22.12 -47.54
CA LEU A 43 19.56 21.40 -47.05
C LEU A 43 18.90 22.17 -45.90
N VAL A 44 17.93 23.01 -46.22
CA VAL A 44 17.09 23.68 -45.23
C VAL A 44 16.00 22.70 -44.80
N LYS A 45 16.00 22.31 -43.52
CA LYS A 45 14.93 21.51 -42.92
C LYS A 45 13.64 22.34 -42.89
N VAL A 46 12.80 22.17 -43.91
CA VAL A 46 11.45 22.72 -43.90
C VAL A 46 10.63 21.95 -42.87
N ALA A 47 10.10 22.68 -41.88
CA ALA A 47 9.28 22.09 -40.85
C ALA A 47 7.83 22.01 -41.35
N ASP A 48 7.36 20.81 -41.69
CA ASP A 48 5.95 20.61 -42.02
C ASP A 48 5.09 20.73 -40.75
N PRO A 49 4.23 21.77 -40.64
CA PRO A 49 3.43 22.00 -39.44
C PRO A 49 2.38 20.89 -39.22
N GLN A 50 1.90 20.26 -40.29
CA GLN A 50 0.97 19.14 -40.25
C GLN A 50 1.60 17.90 -39.59
N ARG A 51 2.80 17.51 -40.04
CA ARG A 51 3.54 16.37 -39.47
C ARG A 51 3.87 16.57 -37.99
N ARG A 52 4.19 17.80 -37.58
CA ARG A 52 4.38 18.16 -36.16
C ARG A 52 3.10 18.07 -35.34
N ARG A 53 1.93 18.26 -35.96
CA ARG A 53 0.62 18.12 -35.29
C ARG A 53 0.28 16.63 -35.12
N GLU A 54 0.51 15.81 -36.13
CA GLU A 54 0.30 14.35 -36.09
C GLU A 54 1.17 13.69 -35.02
N ILE A 55 2.46 14.01 -34.96
CA ILE A 55 3.38 13.49 -33.93
C ILE A 55 2.93 13.91 -32.52
N ARG A 56 2.43 15.14 -32.35
CA ARG A 56 1.88 15.62 -31.08
C ARG A 56 0.60 14.89 -30.69
N MET A 57 -0.30 14.62 -31.64
CA MET A 57 -1.50 13.84 -31.37
C MET A 57 -1.16 12.40 -31.01
N PHE A 58 -0.28 11.75 -31.77
CA PHE A 58 0.14 10.38 -31.50
C PHE A 58 0.83 10.25 -30.14
N SER A 59 1.74 11.16 -29.82
CA SER A 59 2.38 11.20 -28.49
C SER A 59 1.39 11.49 -27.37
N ALA A 60 0.42 12.37 -27.57
CA ALA A 60 -0.65 12.62 -26.59
C ALA A 60 -1.50 11.37 -26.34
N VAL A 61 -1.88 10.65 -27.39
CA VAL A 61 -2.64 9.39 -27.28
C VAL A 61 -1.83 8.32 -26.56
N MET A 62 -0.55 8.15 -26.90
CA MET A 62 0.35 7.21 -26.22
C MET A 62 0.54 7.56 -24.74
N LEU A 63 0.71 8.85 -24.43
CA LEU A 63 0.82 9.30 -23.05
C LEU A 63 -0.47 9.05 -22.27
N ALA A 64 -1.63 9.34 -22.86
CA ALA A 64 -2.92 9.08 -22.24
C ALA A 64 -3.14 7.58 -21.98
N PHE A 65 -2.80 6.73 -22.96
CA PHE A 65 -2.86 5.28 -22.80
C PHE A 65 -1.94 4.80 -21.66
N PHE A 66 -0.70 5.29 -21.64
CA PHE A 66 0.26 4.96 -20.58
C PHE A 66 -0.21 5.40 -19.19
N LEU A 67 -0.77 6.60 -19.07
CA LEU A 67 -1.34 7.07 -17.80
C LEU A 67 -2.54 6.21 -17.36
N MET A 68 -3.38 5.80 -18.31
CA MET A 68 -4.53 4.94 -18.01
C MET A 68 -4.10 3.55 -17.53
N THR A 69 -3.12 2.92 -18.17
CA THR A 69 -2.59 1.61 -17.72
C THR A 69 -1.86 1.73 -16.39
N MET A 70 -1.11 2.81 -16.16
CA MET A 70 -0.43 3.06 -14.89
C MET A 70 -1.43 3.30 -13.76
N PHE A 71 -2.50 4.04 -14.01
CA PHE A 71 -3.59 4.24 -13.04
C PHE A 71 -4.33 2.94 -12.73
N TYR A 72 -4.59 2.11 -13.75
CA TYR A 72 -5.17 0.77 -13.55
C TYR A 72 -4.26 -0.12 -12.70
N ALA A 73 -2.96 -0.16 -12.99
CA ALA A 73 -1.99 -0.91 -12.20
C ALA A 73 -1.93 -0.40 -10.75
N TRP A 74 -1.96 0.93 -10.56
CA TRP A 74 -2.01 1.54 -9.24
C TRP A 74 -3.29 1.18 -8.48
N GLN A 75 -4.46 1.23 -9.14
CA GLN A 75 -5.74 0.77 -8.57
C GLN A 75 -5.71 -0.71 -8.20
N HIS A 76 -5.18 -1.55 -9.09
CA HIS A 76 -5.06 -2.98 -8.84
C HIS A 76 -4.15 -3.24 -7.63
N PHE A 77 -3.02 -2.56 -7.54
CA PHE A 77 -2.11 -2.67 -6.40
C PHE A 77 -2.75 -2.18 -5.10
N ARG A 78 -3.49 -1.05 -5.15
CA ARG A 78 -4.28 -0.56 -4.01
C ARG A 78 -5.32 -1.59 -3.57
N SER A 79 -6.03 -2.19 -4.51
CA SER A 79 -7.03 -3.24 -4.23
C SER A 79 -6.40 -4.46 -3.58
N ILE A 80 -5.21 -4.88 -4.01
CA ILE A 80 -4.46 -5.98 -3.39
C ILE A 80 -4.07 -5.60 -1.95
N GLN A 81 -3.60 -4.37 -1.74
CA GLN A 81 -3.22 -3.89 -0.40
C GLN A 81 -4.42 -3.77 0.55
N TYR A 82 -5.58 -3.34 0.05
CA TYR A 82 -6.83 -3.35 0.83
C TYR A 82 -7.32 -4.76 1.12
N GLY A 83 -7.15 -5.71 0.19
CA GLY A 83 -7.43 -7.13 0.43
C GLY A 83 -6.68 -7.65 1.65
N TYR A 84 -5.38 -7.37 1.75
CA TYR A 84 -4.58 -7.77 2.92
C TYR A 84 -4.95 -7.03 4.20
N GLN A 85 -5.27 -5.73 4.13
CA GLN A 85 -5.72 -5.00 5.33
C GLN A 85 -7.06 -5.53 5.86
N ILE A 86 -7.97 -5.91 4.96
CA ILE A 86 -9.25 -6.53 5.33
C ILE A 86 -9.00 -7.91 5.95
N GLU A 87 -8.12 -8.71 5.37
CA GLU A 87 -7.74 -10.02 5.92
C GLU A 87 -7.13 -9.88 7.32
N ALA A 88 -6.19 -8.95 7.51
CA ALA A 88 -5.55 -8.70 8.80
C ALA A 88 -6.54 -8.21 9.87
N GLN A 89 -7.44 -7.29 9.50
CA GLN A 89 -8.50 -6.82 10.41
C GLN A 89 -9.50 -7.93 10.74
N ARG A 90 -9.77 -8.84 9.80
CA ARG A 90 -10.65 -9.99 10.01
C ARG A 90 -10.03 -11.00 10.97
N THR A 91 -8.75 -11.33 10.79
CA THR A 91 -8.02 -12.21 11.72
C THR A 91 -8.01 -11.65 13.14
N GLU A 92 -7.80 -10.34 13.31
CA GLU A 92 -7.81 -9.71 14.64
C GLU A 92 -9.21 -9.73 15.28
N ARG A 93 -10.26 -9.49 14.49
CA ARG A 93 -11.64 -9.63 14.98
C ARG A 93 -11.93 -11.06 15.43
N ASP A 94 -11.57 -12.05 14.63
CA ASP A 94 -11.83 -13.46 14.96
C ASP A 94 -11.07 -13.88 16.22
N ARG A 95 -9.82 -13.41 16.39
CA ARG A 95 -9.04 -13.61 17.62
C ARG A 95 -9.72 -13.00 18.84
N LEU A 96 -10.20 -11.77 18.74
CA LEU A 96 -10.90 -11.09 19.84
C LEU A 96 -12.23 -11.78 20.17
N VAL A 97 -12.95 -12.29 19.18
CA VAL A 97 -14.19 -13.06 19.39
C VAL A 97 -13.91 -14.35 20.13
N GLU A 98 -12.88 -15.10 19.74
CA GLU A 98 -12.49 -16.33 20.41
C GLU A 98 -12.07 -16.06 21.86
N LEU A 99 -11.25 -15.03 22.09
CA LEU A 99 -10.87 -14.61 23.44
C LEU A 99 -12.07 -14.20 24.29
N ASN A 100 -13.04 -13.49 23.71
CA ASN A 100 -14.25 -13.12 24.44
C ASN A 100 -15.07 -14.35 24.83
N ARG A 101 -15.13 -15.35 23.94
CA ARG A 101 -15.81 -16.61 24.20
C ARG A 101 -15.11 -17.40 25.31
N THR A 102 -13.78 -17.50 25.28
CA THR A 102 -13.01 -18.21 26.31
C THR A 102 -13.17 -17.53 27.67
N LEU A 103 -13.07 -16.20 27.72
CA LEU A 103 -13.26 -15.43 28.95
C LEU A 103 -14.67 -15.59 29.54
N LYS A 104 -15.71 -15.63 28.69
CA LYS A 104 -17.08 -15.89 29.16
C LYS A 104 -17.25 -17.30 29.72
N LEU A 105 -16.60 -18.29 29.11
CA LEU A 105 -16.62 -19.67 29.62
C LEU A 105 -15.87 -19.78 30.95
N GLU A 106 -14.74 -19.09 31.08
CA GLU A 106 -14.00 -19.01 32.34
C GLU A 106 -14.82 -18.31 33.43
N ASP A 107 -15.43 -17.17 33.13
CA ASP A 107 -16.29 -16.45 34.09
C ASP A 107 -17.48 -17.31 34.54
N ALA A 108 -18.14 -18.00 33.60
CA ALA A 108 -19.22 -18.93 33.93
C ALA A 108 -18.73 -20.10 34.79
N SER A 109 -17.54 -20.64 34.51
CA SER A 109 -16.94 -21.71 35.31
C SER A 109 -16.52 -21.25 36.71
N LEU A 110 -16.05 -20.01 36.85
CA LEU A 110 -15.68 -19.42 38.14
C LEU A 110 -16.91 -19.06 38.98
N ARG A 111 -18.01 -18.69 38.34
CA ARG A 111 -19.29 -18.39 39.00
C ARG A 111 -20.14 -19.63 39.27
N ASP A 112 -19.69 -20.81 38.87
CA ASP A 112 -20.39 -22.06 39.15
C ASP A 112 -20.47 -22.29 40.68
N PRO A 113 -21.67 -22.22 41.27
CA PRO A 113 -21.85 -22.38 42.71
C PRO A 113 -21.38 -23.76 43.20
N GLY A 114 -21.46 -24.81 42.37
CA GLY A 114 -20.95 -26.13 42.72
C GLY A 114 -19.43 -26.12 42.93
N ARG A 115 -18.70 -25.40 42.07
CA ARG A 115 -17.25 -25.22 42.18
C ARG A 115 -16.88 -24.39 43.42
N ILE A 116 -17.65 -23.35 43.71
CA ILE A 116 -17.48 -22.49 44.90
C ILE A 116 -17.72 -23.30 46.18
N ASP A 117 -18.77 -24.11 46.26
CA ASP A 117 -19.10 -24.93 47.42
C ASP A 117 -18.04 -26.01 47.70
N VAL A 118 -17.45 -26.59 46.66
CA VAL A 118 -16.34 -27.55 46.81
C VAL A 118 -15.11 -26.83 47.36
N LEU A 119 -14.77 -25.66 46.80
CA LEU A 119 -13.62 -24.88 47.27
C LEU A 119 -13.83 -24.38 48.71
N ALA A 120 -15.04 -23.92 49.06
CA ALA A 120 -15.41 -23.51 50.40
C ALA A 120 -15.20 -24.64 51.41
N ARG A 121 -15.68 -25.85 51.10
CA ARG A 121 -15.47 -27.04 51.93
C ARG A 121 -13.99 -27.41 52.10
N HIS A 122 -13.18 -27.30 51.04
CA HIS A 122 -11.74 -27.50 51.13
C HIS A 122 -11.04 -26.48 52.04
N MET A 123 -11.56 -25.26 52.13
CA MET A 123 -11.08 -24.22 53.03
C MET A 123 -11.67 -24.31 54.45
N GLY A 124 -12.47 -25.35 54.75
CA GLY A 124 -13.13 -25.53 56.04
C GLY A 124 -14.31 -24.58 56.28
N LEU A 125 -14.81 -23.92 55.22
CA LEU A 125 -16.01 -23.10 55.27
C LEU A 125 -17.24 -23.99 55.06
N GLU A 126 -18.21 -23.89 55.96
CA GLU A 126 -19.46 -24.65 55.93
C GLU A 126 -20.65 -23.68 55.89
N SER A 127 -21.75 -24.12 55.29
CA SER A 127 -22.99 -23.33 55.20
C SER A 127 -23.48 -22.99 56.61
N PRO A 128 -23.82 -21.71 56.90
CA PRO A 128 -24.25 -21.31 58.23
C PRO A 128 -25.53 -22.03 58.64
N HIS A 129 -25.61 -22.46 59.90
CA HIS A 129 -26.80 -23.11 60.44
C HIS A 129 -27.98 -22.11 60.52
N PRO A 130 -29.24 -22.57 60.38
CA PRO A 130 -30.41 -21.70 60.49
C PRO A 130 -30.40 -20.95 61.83
N GLY A 131 -30.30 -19.61 61.80
CA GLY A 131 -30.23 -18.74 62.99
C GLY A 131 -28.85 -18.18 63.36
N GLN A 132 -27.77 -18.62 62.69
CA GLN A 132 -26.40 -18.14 62.95
C GLN A 132 -26.04 -16.83 62.19
N VAL A 133 -26.88 -16.40 61.25
CA VAL A 133 -26.66 -15.21 60.44
C VAL A 133 -27.28 -14.00 61.13
N GLN A 134 -26.49 -13.25 61.87
CA GLN A 134 -26.89 -11.96 62.42
C GLN A 134 -26.56 -10.86 61.41
N ARG A 135 -27.59 -10.31 60.74
CA ARG A 135 -27.40 -9.05 60.00
C ARG A 135 -27.16 -7.96 61.04
N LEU A 136 -25.98 -7.35 61.01
CA LEU A 136 -25.81 -6.06 61.67
C LEU A 136 -26.60 -5.06 60.83
N ASP A 137 -27.77 -4.68 61.33
CA ASP A 137 -28.48 -3.53 60.83
C ASP A 137 -27.56 -2.32 61.06
N ASN A 138 -27.06 -1.75 59.96
CA ASN A 138 -26.41 -0.46 60.02
C ASN A 138 -27.54 0.52 60.33
N ASP A 139 -27.51 1.15 61.51
CA ASP A 139 -28.50 2.12 62.02
C ASP A 139 -28.53 3.40 61.15
N ALA A 140 -28.85 3.25 59.87
CA ALA A 140 -29.28 4.32 59.00
C ALA A 140 -30.79 4.44 59.16
N GLN A 141 -31.18 5.45 59.96
CA GLN A 141 -32.51 6.01 60.13
C GLN A 141 -33.56 5.53 59.09
N PRO A 142 -34.68 4.91 59.52
CA PRO A 142 -35.74 4.49 58.61
C PRO A 142 -36.40 5.74 58.01
N GLY A 143 -36.02 6.10 56.77
CA GLY A 143 -36.67 7.19 56.02
C GLY A 143 -35.82 7.97 55.03
N SER A 144 -34.49 7.84 55.01
CA SER A 144 -33.68 8.55 54.00
C SER A 144 -33.36 7.64 52.81
N PRO A 145 -33.77 7.99 51.56
CA PRO A 145 -33.34 7.25 50.39
C PRO A 145 -31.83 7.41 50.22
N ILE A 146 -31.08 6.35 50.48
CA ILE A 146 -29.64 6.28 50.18
C ILE A 146 -29.51 6.06 48.68
N VAL A 147 -29.35 7.16 47.95
CA VAL A 147 -29.05 7.12 46.53
C VAL A 147 -27.60 6.66 46.40
N ALA A 148 -27.39 5.47 45.84
CA ALA A 148 -26.06 5.01 45.48
C ALA A 148 -25.48 5.95 44.40
N GLN A 149 -24.59 6.85 44.81
CA GLN A 149 -23.88 7.71 43.87
C GLN A 149 -22.72 6.92 43.26
N VAL A 150 -22.88 6.54 41.99
CA VAL A 150 -21.78 6.09 41.15
C VAL A 150 -20.89 7.30 40.88
N SER A 151 -19.76 7.37 41.59
CA SER A 151 -18.68 8.29 41.23
C SER A 151 -17.98 7.73 40.00
N THR A 152 -18.23 8.31 38.83
CA THR A 152 -17.51 7.95 37.61
C THR A 152 -16.07 8.43 37.75
N VAL A 153 -15.15 7.48 37.94
CA VAL A 153 -13.70 7.74 37.92
C VAL A 153 -13.35 8.27 36.52
N ALA A 154 -12.96 9.54 36.44
CA ALA A 154 -12.51 10.16 35.21
C ALA A 154 -11.12 9.60 34.83
N VAL A 155 -11.06 8.89 33.70
CA VAL A 155 -9.80 8.44 33.10
C VAL A 155 -9.12 9.65 32.45
N ILE A 156 -8.01 10.10 33.02
CA ILE A 156 -7.16 11.13 32.42
C ILE A 156 -6.37 10.47 31.29
N PRO A 157 -6.52 10.89 30.01
CA PRO A 157 -5.67 10.40 28.95
C PRO A 157 -4.23 10.91 29.15
N ALA A 158 -3.27 9.99 29.16
CA ALA A 158 -1.86 10.32 29.18
C ALA A 158 -1.47 11.04 27.87
N GLN A 159 -0.70 12.13 27.99
CA GLN A 159 -0.07 12.84 26.88
C GLN A 159 1.16 12.10 26.37
#